data_AF-A0A8T4MWD8-F1
#
_entry.id   AF-A0A8T4MWD8-F1
#
_cell.length_a   1.000
_cell.length_b   1.000
_cell.length_c   1.000
_cell.angle_alpha   90.00
_cell.angle_beta   90.00
_cell.angle_gamma   90.00
#
_symmetry.space_group_name_H-M   'P 1'
#
loop_
_entity.id
_entity.type
_entity.pdbx_description
1 polymer ?
#
loop_
_entity_poly.entity_id
_entity_poly.type
_entity_poly.pdbx_seq_one_letter_code
_entity_poly.pdbx_strand_id
1 'polypeptide(L)' 'MDAQSVDHILKNVVLGKHFDIKWKDRNVSIADCVGYIMAKELGIKFLTGDKKFKDLNDVEFVK' A
#
# COMPACT_ATOMS: atom_id res chain seq x y z
N MET A 1 9.41 -17.59 10.62
CA MET A 1 9.60 -16.13 10.56
C MET A 1 10.18 -15.69 11.89
N ASP A 2 11.18 -14.81 11.88
CA ASP A 2 11.73 -14.21 13.10
C ASP A 2 10.90 -13.00 13.57
N ALA A 3 11.17 -12.54 14.79
CA ALA A 3 10.46 -11.40 15.39
C ALA A 3 10.63 -10.10 14.58
N GLN A 4 11.79 -9.89 13.96
CA GLN A 4 12.04 -8.70 13.13
C GLN A 4 11.14 -8.67 11.90
N SER A 5 10.95 -9.82 11.26
CA SER A 5 10.06 -10.00 10.12
C SER A 5 8.60 -9.72 10.51
N VAL A 6 8.18 -10.16 11.69
CA VAL A 6 6.83 -9.89 12.22
C VAL A 6 6.65 -8.41 12.51
N ASP A 7 7.60 -7.77 13.20
CA ASP A 7 7.56 -6.34 13.51
C ASP A 7 7.52 -5.49 12.24
N HIS A 8 8.28 -5.87 11.22
CA HIS A 8 8.29 -5.21 9.92
C HIS A 8 6.92 -5.32 9.23
N ILE A 9 6.29 -6.50 9.23
CA ILE A 9 4.94 -6.69 8.69
C ILE A 9 3.93 -5.84 9.47
N LEU A 10 3.99 -5.86 10.81
CA LEU A 10 3.10 -5.07 11.65
C LEU A 10 3.23 -3.56 11.37
N LYS A 11 4.47 -3.07 11.20
CA LYS A 11 4.72 -1.68 10.80
C LYS A 11 4.02 -1.35 9.48
N ASN A 12 4.12 -2.20 8.47
CA ASN A 12 3.48 -1.99 7.17
C ASN A 12 1.95 -2.03 7.23
N VAL A 13 1.37 -2.90 8.07
CA VAL A 13 -0.07 -2.92 8.32
C VAL A 13 -0.53 -1.62 8.99
N VAL A 14 0.20 -1.14 10.00
CA VAL A 14 -0.12 0.14 10.68
C VAL A 14 -0.02 1.31 9.70
N LEU A 15 1.03 1.37 8.86
CA LEU A 15 1.18 2.40 7.84
C LEU A 15 0.06 2.35 6.79
N GLY A 16 -0.30 1.14 6.33
CA GLY A 16 -1.43 0.92 5.44
C GLY A 16 -2.73 1.44 6.05
N LYS A 17 -2.96 1.22 7.36
CA LYS A 17 -4.16 1.74 8.03
C LYS A 17 -4.18 3.27 8.14
N HIS A 18 -3.02 3.89 8.36
CA HIS A 18 -2.92 5.36 8.34
C HIS A 18 -3.19 5.92 6.95
N PHE A 19 -2.73 5.23 5.89
CA PHE A 19 -3.01 5.60 4.51
C PHE A 19 -4.51 5.50 4.21
N ASP A 20 -5.15 4.38 4.55
CA ASP A 20 -6.60 4.15 4.45
C ASP A 20 -7.40 5.29 5.11
N ILE A 21 -7.09 5.66 6.36
CA ILE A 21 -7.78 6.74 7.08
C ILE A 21 -7.64 8.08 6.36
N LYS A 22 -6.44 8.41 5.86
CA LYS A 22 -6.19 9.65 5.10
C LYS A 22 -6.92 9.67 3.76
N TRP A 23 -7.23 8.50 3.22
CA TRP A 23 -7.86 8.30 1.92
C TRP A 23 -9.29 7.76 2.03
N LYS A 24 -9.92 7.89 3.19
CA LYS A 24 -11.25 7.32 3.50
C LYS A 24 -12.31 7.64 2.45
N ASP A 25 -12.25 8.83 1.84
CA ASP A 25 -13.21 9.30 0.84
C ASP A 25 -13.08 8.56 -0.50
N ARG A 26 -11.98 7.83 -0.71
CA ARG A 26 -11.74 7.03 -1.92
C ARG A 26 -12.18 5.58 -1.79
N ASN A 27 -12.56 5.11 -0.59
CA ASN A 27 -13.02 3.73 -0.36
C ASN A 27 -12.05 2.69 -0.97
N VAL A 28 -10.78 2.74 -0.54
CA VAL A 28 -9.72 1.80 -0.93
C VAL A 28 -9.64 0.67 0.10
N SER A 29 -9.25 -0.55 -0.32
CA SER A 29 -9.12 -1.64 0.64
C SER A 29 -7.84 -1.49 1.47
N ILE A 30 -7.85 -2.00 2.71
CA ILE A 30 -6.63 -2.05 3.52
C ILE A 30 -5.52 -2.86 2.85
N ALA A 31 -5.87 -3.89 2.07
CA ALA A 31 -4.93 -4.70 1.32
C ALA A 31 -4.22 -3.88 0.24
N ASP A 32 -4.95 -3.03 -0.50
CA ASP A 32 -4.35 -2.12 -1.48
C ASP A 32 -3.43 -1.10 -0.81
N CYS A 33 -3.83 -0.59 0.35
CA CYS A 33 -3.02 0.37 1.12
C CYS A 33 -1.69 -0.26 1.57
N VAL A 34 -1.74 -1.47 2.13
CA VAL A 34 -0.54 -2.20 2.55
C VAL A 34 0.33 -2.56 1.35
N GLY A 35 -0.28 -3.05 0.26
CA GLY A 35 0.45 -3.38 -0.98
C GLY A 35 1.18 -2.18 -1.57
N TYR A 36 0.54 -1.01 -1.60
CA TYR A 36 1.17 0.23 -2.05
C TYR A 36 2.33 0.65 -1.12
N ILE A 37 2.17 0.59 0.20
CA ILE A 37 3.26 0.92 1.15
C ILE A 37 4.44 -0.05 0.98
N MET A 38 4.17 -1.36 0.87
CA MET A 38 5.22 -2.36 0.68
C MET A 38 5.96 -2.17 -0.64
N ALA A 39 5.26 -1.87 -1.74
CA ALA A 39 5.90 -1.59 -3.02
C ALA A 39 6.88 -0.42 -2.92
N LYS A 40 6.47 0.66 -2.24
CA LYS A 40 7.34 1.81 -1.96
C LYS A 40 8.54 1.46 -1.09
N GLU A 41 8.37 0.69 -0.02
CA GLU A 41 9.50 0.28 0.83
C GLU A 41 10.50 -0.61 0.06
N LEU A 42 10.01 -1.44 -0.87
CA LEU A 42 10.84 -2.30 -1.71
C LEU A 42 11.46 -1.58 -2.92
N GLY A 43 11.07 -0.32 -3.18
CA GLY A 43 11.52 0.44 -4.36
C GLY A 43 11.01 -0.14 -5.69
N ILE A 44 9.87 -0.82 -5.68
CA ILE A 44 9.21 -1.37 -6.88
C ILE A 44 7.89 -0.65 -7.16
N LYS A 45 7.39 -0.75 -8.39
CA LYS A 45 6.08 -0.19 -8.74
C LYS A 45 4.93 -1.05 -8.18
N PHE A 46 3.90 -0.39 -7.67
CA PHE A 46 2.63 -1.01 -7.30
C PHE A 46 1.75 -1.19 -8.55
N LEU A 47 1.58 -2.45 -8.98
CA LEU A 47 0.73 -2.78 -10.13
C LEU A 47 -0.75 -2.86 -9.71
N THR A 48 -1.62 -2.08 -10.35
CA THR A 48 -3.06 -2.12 -10.05
C THR A 48 -3.94 -1.72 -11.22
N GLY A 49 -5.18 -2.22 -11.23
CA GLY A 49 -6.26 -1.76 -12.12
C GLY A 49 -7.20 -0.75 -11.46
N ASP A 50 -6.97 -0.35 -10.20
CA ASP A 50 -7.80 0.65 -9.53
C ASP A 50 -7.36 2.07 -9.90
N LYS A 51 -8.25 2.79 -10.60
CA LYS A 51 -8.03 4.16 -11.06
C LYS A 51 -7.75 5.15 -9.93
N LYS A 52 -8.15 4.85 -8.68
CA LYS A 52 -7.89 5.73 -7.53
C LYS A 52 -6.39 5.92 -7.28
N PHE A 53 -5.56 4.95 -7.67
CA PHE A 53 -4.11 4.95 -7.51
C PHE A 53 -3.35 5.47 -8.74
N LYS A 54 -4.03 5.66 -9.88
CA LYS A 54 -3.38 5.92 -11.18
C LYS A 54 -2.40 7.09 -11.18
N ASP A 55 -2.70 8.15 -10.44
CA ASP A 55 -1.90 9.37 -10.40
C ASP A 55 -0.94 9.44 -9.19
N LEU A 56 -0.75 8.31 -8.48
CA LEU A 56 0.22 8.20 -7.40
C LEU A 56 1.60 7.83 -7.95
N ASN A 57 2.64 8.33 -7.28
CA ASN A 57 4.02 7.94 -7.57
C ASN A 57 4.20 6.44 -7.36
N ASP A 58 5.11 5.85 -8.15
CA ASP A 58 5.49 4.44 -8.04
C ASP A 58 4.31 3.48 -8.25
N VAL A 59 3.31 3.87 -9.04
CA VAL A 59 2.19 3.03 -9.48
C VAL A 59 2.34 2.69 -10.96
N GLU A 60 2.13 1.42 -11.30
CA GLU A 60 1.89 0.96 -12.67
C GLU A 60 0.40 0.66 -12.82
N PHE A 61 -0.30 1.45 -13.63
CA PHE A 61 -1.73 1.27 -13.86
C PHE A 61 -1.98 0.43 -15.11
N VAL A 62 -2.76 -0.64 -14.98
CA VAL A 62 -3.19 -1.50 -16.09
C VAL A 62 -4.71 -1.49 -16.25
N LYS A 63 -5.20 -1.61 -17.48
CA LYS A 63 -6.63 -1.57 -17.83
C LYS A 63 -7.12 -2.95 -18.27
#